data_AF-A0L7A3-F1
#
_entry.id   AF-A0L7A3-F1
#
_cell.length_a   1.000
_cell.length_b   1.000
_cell.length_c   1.000
_cell.angle_alpha   90.00
_cell.angle_beta   90.00
_cell.angle_gamma   90.00
#
_symmetry.space_group_name_H-M   'P 1'
#
loop_
_entity.id
_entity.type
_entity.pdbx_description
1 polymer ?
#
loop_
_entity_poly.entity_id
_entity_poly.type
_entity_poly.pdbx_seq_one_letter_code
_entity_poly.pdbx_strand_id
1 'polypeptide(L)'
;MGRLIAKTAGDLAYHVRKFIVGEIYQFFNKAVDAQATEPDWVGNVLFEEVTIQDIRTFTDLTTEQIHAMEPEVLETIIAAIKEENPHFFAACQRLEEAGKRLNQMLTTSNEGSDSSSGPSSPSSNSDTPV
;
A
#
# COMPACT_ATOMS: atom_id res chain seq x y z
N MET A 1 16.17 -3.30 19.16
CA MET A 1 15.21 -4.41 19.22
C MET A 1 13.92 -3.84 19.78
N GLY A 2 12.85 -3.85 18.99
CA GLY A 2 11.51 -3.45 19.41
C GLY A 2 11.00 -4.21 20.64
N ARG A 3 9.97 -3.67 21.30
CA ARG A 3 9.37 -4.29 22.50
C ARG A 3 8.42 -5.42 22.07
N LEU A 4 8.53 -6.58 22.70
CA LEU A 4 7.55 -7.67 22.55
C LEU A 4 6.42 -7.47 23.55
N ILE A 5 5.19 -7.59 23.08
CA ILE A 5 3.97 -7.38 23.85
C ILE A 5 3.17 -8.67 23.76
N ALA A 6 3.03 -9.37 24.88
CA ALA A 6 2.22 -10.58 24.93
C ALA A 6 0.74 -10.21 24.72
N LYS A 7 0.10 -10.89 23.77
CA LYS A 7 -1.32 -10.78 23.43
C LYS A 7 -1.91 -12.19 23.33
N THR A 8 -3.23 -12.27 23.42
CA THR A 8 -3.97 -13.52 23.26
C THR A 8 -5.10 -13.34 22.26
N ALA A 9 -5.34 -14.35 21.44
CA ALA A 9 -6.46 -14.43 20.51
C ALA A 9 -7.15 -15.78 20.74
N GLY A 10 -8.28 -15.77 21.45
CA GLY A 10 -8.86 -16.99 22.00
C GLY A 10 -7.90 -17.68 22.97
N ASP A 11 -7.63 -18.97 22.72
CA ASP A 11 -6.71 -19.79 23.53
C ASP A 11 -5.24 -19.67 23.11
N LEU A 12 -4.94 -18.90 22.06
CA LEU A 12 -3.59 -18.74 21.53
C LEU A 12 -2.89 -17.54 22.18
N ALA A 13 -1.74 -17.78 22.79
CA ALA A 13 -0.82 -16.72 23.22
C ALA A 13 0.24 -16.46 22.14
N TYR A 14 0.43 -15.18 21.80
CA TYR A 14 1.41 -14.72 20.82
C TYR A 14 2.03 -13.39 21.27
N HIS A 15 3.15 -13.01 20.68
CA HIS A 15 3.81 -11.75 20.97
C HIS A 15 3.72 -10.81 19.78
N VAL A 16 3.15 -9.63 19.98
CA VAL A 16 3.22 -8.54 19.02
C VAL A 16 4.50 -7.75 19.26
N ARG A 17 5.32 -7.65 18.23
CA ARG A 17 6.52 -6.82 18.19
C ARG A 17 6.12 -5.39 17.84
N LYS A 18 6.44 -4.48 18.75
CA LYS A 18 6.35 -3.04 18.54
C LYS A 18 7.63 -2.52 17.92
N PHE A 19 7.53 -2.00 16.71
CA PHE A 19 8.67 -1.56 15.92
C PHE A 19 9.16 -0.21 16.43
N ILE A 20 10.48 -0.06 16.50
CA ILE A 20 11.10 1.27 16.64
C ILE A 20 11.25 1.92 15.26
N VAL A 21 11.41 3.25 15.24
CA VAL A 21 11.60 4.01 14.00
C VAL A 21 12.67 3.38 13.09
N GLY A 22 13.82 2.98 13.64
CA GLY A 22 14.89 2.33 12.87
C GLY A 22 14.52 0.97 12.27
N GLU A 23 13.60 0.23 12.88
CA GLU A 23 13.08 -1.04 12.34
C GLU A 23 12.07 -0.77 11.23
N ILE A 24 11.24 0.28 11.37
CA ILE A 24 10.33 0.74 10.32
C ILE A 24 11.11 1.13 9.06
N TYR A 25 12.19 1.91 9.18
CA TYR A 25 13.04 2.27 8.04
C TYR A 25 13.66 1.04 7.35
N GLN A 26 14.17 0.08 8.12
CA GLN A 26 14.72 -1.15 7.56
C GLN A 26 13.65 -1.99 6.86
N PHE A 27 12.44 -2.01 7.39
CA PHE A 27 11.31 -2.71 6.78
C PHE A 27 10.97 -2.11 5.40
N PHE A 28 10.82 -0.78 5.32
CA PHE A 28 10.54 -0.10 4.04
C PHE A 28 11.70 -0.28 3.05
N ASN A 29 12.96 -0.18 3.50
CA ASN A 29 14.11 -0.41 2.61
C ASN A 29 14.11 -1.85 2.06
N LYS A 30 13.84 -2.85 2.90
CA LYS A 30 13.71 -4.24 2.46
C LYS A 30 12.57 -4.43 1.46
N ALA A 31 11.43 -3.76 1.67
CA ALA A 31 10.31 -3.83 0.74
C ALA A 31 10.65 -3.21 -0.64
N VAL A 32 11.43 -2.12 -0.66
CA VAL A 32 11.94 -1.52 -1.91
C VAL A 32 12.96 -2.44 -2.60
N ASP A 33 13.84 -3.09 -1.84
CA ASP A 33 14.84 -4.02 -2.36
C ASP A 33 14.25 -5.37 -2.81
N ALA A 34 13.07 -5.75 -2.31
CA ALA A 34 12.39 -7.01 -2.60
C ALA A 34 11.71 -7.08 -3.99
N GLN A 35 12.21 -6.33 -4.98
CA GLN A 35 11.77 -6.38 -6.39
C GLN A 35 11.93 -7.76 -7.06
N ALA A 36 12.43 -8.79 -6.36
CA ALA A 36 12.83 -10.07 -6.93
C ALA A 36 12.01 -11.30 -6.48
N THR A 37 11.03 -11.14 -5.58
CA THR A 37 10.22 -12.28 -5.12
C THR A 37 8.81 -12.17 -5.70
N GLU A 38 8.34 -13.24 -6.35
CA GLU A 38 7.00 -13.30 -6.93
C GLU A 38 5.95 -12.78 -5.94
N PRO A 39 5.05 -11.86 -6.37
CA PRO A 39 4.02 -11.32 -5.49
C PRO A 39 3.12 -12.46 -5.01
N ASP A 40 2.99 -12.63 -3.70
CA ASP A 40 2.05 -13.58 -3.11
C ASP A 40 0.62 -13.02 -3.27
N TRP A 41 0.02 -13.31 -4.43
CA TRP A 41 -1.31 -12.81 -4.79
C TRP A 41 -2.38 -13.23 -3.79
N VAL A 42 -2.24 -14.38 -3.14
CA VAL A 42 -3.24 -14.88 -2.18
C VAL A 42 -3.07 -14.16 -0.84
N GLY A 43 -1.83 -14.05 -0.34
CA GLY A 43 -1.53 -13.28 0.87
C GLY A 43 -1.83 -11.77 0.76
N ASN A 44 -1.72 -11.20 -0.45
CA ASN A 44 -2.04 -9.80 -0.73
C ASN A 44 -3.53 -9.53 -0.96
N VAL A 45 -4.35 -10.54 -1.28
CA VAL A 45 -5.79 -10.38 -1.56
C VAL A 45 -6.64 -10.75 -0.36
N LEU A 46 -6.17 -11.65 0.52
CA LEU A 46 -6.93 -12.08 1.70
C LEU A 46 -7.16 -10.95 2.71
N PHE A 47 -6.25 -9.98 2.80
CA PHE A 47 -6.34 -8.86 3.73
C PHE A 47 -5.87 -7.56 3.04
N GLU A 48 -6.72 -6.54 3.02
CA GLU A 48 -6.44 -5.28 2.30
C GLU A 48 -5.25 -4.49 2.88
N GLU A 49 -4.93 -4.66 4.16
CA GLU A 49 -3.98 -3.79 4.87
C GLU A 49 -2.67 -4.46 5.32
N VAL A 50 -2.57 -5.80 5.30
CA VAL A 50 -1.41 -6.55 5.82
C VAL A 50 -1.28 -7.91 5.17
N THR A 51 -0.06 -8.30 4.82
CA THR A 51 0.22 -9.62 4.25
C THR A 51 0.56 -10.64 5.34
N ILE A 52 0.47 -11.95 5.02
CA ILE A 52 0.91 -13.03 5.94
C ILE A 52 2.38 -12.83 6.34
N GLN A 53 3.22 -12.35 5.42
CA GLN A 53 4.63 -12.08 5.69
C GLN A 53 4.81 -10.92 6.68
N ASP A 54 3.93 -9.92 6.64
CA ASP A 54 3.92 -8.82 7.60
C ASP A 54 3.52 -9.33 8.98
N ILE A 55 2.48 -10.16 9.07
CA ILE A 55 2.04 -10.77 10.33
C ILE A 55 3.20 -11.52 10.99
N ARG A 56 3.98 -12.30 10.24
CA ARG A 56 5.19 -12.97 10.73
C ARG A 56 6.33 -12.03 11.14
N THR A 57 6.32 -10.83 10.59
CA THR A 57 7.32 -9.80 10.91
C THR A 57 6.96 -9.07 12.20
N PHE A 58 5.66 -8.86 12.42
CA PHE A 58 5.10 -8.26 13.63
C PHE A 58 4.82 -9.25 14.75
N THR A 59 4.81 -10.55 14.50
CA THR A 59 4.52 -11.57 15.51
C THR A 59 5.59 -12.64 15.56
N ASP A 60 5.56 -13.48 16.59
CA ASP A 60 6.37 -14.68 16.73
C ASP A 60 5.71 -15.93 16.12
N LEU A 61 4.60 -15.76 15.39
CA LEU A 61 3.83 -16.85 14.80
C LEU A 61 4.57 -17.48 13.60
N THR A 62 4.47 -18.81 13.48
CA THR A 62 4.98 -19.54 12.32
C THR A 62 3.97 -19.54 11.16
N THR A 63 4.45 -19.74 9.94
CA THR A 63 3.58 -19.85 8.75
C THR A 63 2.55 -20.97 8.92
N GLU A 64 2.95 -22.11 9.47
CA GLU A 64 2.06 -23.25 9.72
C GLU A 64 0.94 -22.88 10.70
N GLN A 65 1.26 -22.14 11.75
CA GLN A 65 0.27 -21.64 12.70
C GLN A 65 -0.71 -20.68 12.01
N ILE A 66 -0.21 -19.72 11.24
CA ILE A 66 -1.06 -18.75 10.53
C ILE A 66 -1.97 -19.44 9.51
N HIS A 67 -1.45 -20.43 8.78
CA HIS A 67 -2.23 -21.17 7.77
C HIS A 67 -3.29 -22.09 8.38
N ALA A 68 -3.11 -22.52 9.63
CA ALA A 68 -4.08 -23.32 10.37
C ALA A 68 -5.11 -22.47 11.14
N MET A 69 -4.95 -21.15 11.17
CA MET A 69 -5.87 -20.24 11.85
C MET A 69 -7.09 -19.91 11.00
N GLU A 70 -8.21 -19.71 11.68
CA GLU A 70 -9.40 -19.14 11.06
C GLU A 70 -9.18 -17.63 10.78
N PRO A 71 -9.77 -17.10 9.70
CA PRO A 71 -9.65 -15.68 9.35
C PRO A 71 -10.04 -14.74 10.49
N GLU A 72 -11.07 -15.07 11.29
CA GLU A 72 -11.52 -14.25 12.43
C GLU A 72 -10.44 -14.08 13.53
N VAL A 73 -9.67 -15.15 13.77
CA VAL A 73 -8.53 -15.12 14.70
C VAL A 73 -7.42 -14.24 14.13
N LEU A 74 -7.19 -14.34 12.83
CA LEU A 74 -6.17 -13.55 12.15
C LEU A 74 -6.53 -12.06 12.11
N GLU A 75 -7.80 -11.71 11.93
CA GLU A 75 -8.31 -10.34 12.05
C GLU A 75 -8.05 -9.76 13.45
N THR A 76 -8.25 -10.58 14.50
CA THR A 76 -7.95 -10.18 15.88
C THR A 76 -6.46 -9.87 16.07
N ILE A 77 -5.59 -10.70 15.49
CA ILE A 77 -4.13 -10.49 15.52
C ILE A 77 -3.76 -9.22 14.75
N ILE A 78 -4.33 -9.02 13.56
CA ILE A 78 -4.12 -7.81 12.74
C ILE A 78 -4.52 -6.56 13.52
N ALA A 79 -5.68 -6.57 14.18
CA ALA A 79 -6.13 -5.45 15.01
C ALA A 79 -5.12 -5.14 16.13
N ALA A 80 -4.59 -6.16 16.81
CA ALA A 80 -3.57 -5.99 17.84
C ALA A 80 -2.25 -5.43 17.27
N ILE A 81 -1.82 -5.88 16.09
CA ILE A 81 -0.63 -5.35 15.42
C ILE A 81 -0.81 -3.86 15.09
N LYS A 82 -1.99 -3.47 14.58
CA LYS A 82 -2.34 -2.08 14.27
C LYS A 82 -2.36 -1.20 15.52
N GLU A 83 -2.94 -1.69 16.61
CA GLU A 83 -3.00 -0.99 17.89
C GLU A 83 -1.59 -0.68 18.43
N GLU A 84 -0.65 -1.62 18.31
CA GLU A 84 0.70 -1.44 18.84
C GLU A 84 1.62 -0.65 17.91
N ASN A 85 1.33 -0.64 16.59
CA ASN A 85 2.16 -0.02 15.56
C ASN A 85 1.42 1.03 14.70
N PRO A 86 0.67 2.00 15.28
CA PRO A 86 -0.17 2.91 14.49
C PRO A 86 0.64 3.79 13.53
N HIS A 87 1.87 4.15 13.90
CA HIS A 87 2.76 4.95 13.06
C HIS A 87 3.24 4.22 11.81
N PHE A 88 3.38 2.90 11.86
CA PHE A 88 3.74 2.09 10.70
C PHE A 88 2.62 2.11 9.67
N PHE A 89 1.39 1.81 10.10
CA PHE A 89 0.21 1.82 9.21
C PHE A 89 -0.09 3.21 8.67
N ALA A 90 0.07 4.27 9.48
CA ALA A 90 -0.06 5.64 8.99
C ALA A 90 1.00 5.98 7.92
N ALA A 91 2.21 5.41 8.00
CA ALA A 91 3.22 5.57 6.95
C ALA A 91 2.84 4.80 5.68
N CYS A 92 2.34 3.56 5.80
CA CYS A 92 1.84 2.78 4.66
C CYS A 92 0.71 3.50 3.92
N GLN A 93 -0.30 4.02 4.65
CA GLN A 93 -1.41 4.76 4.07
C GLN A 93 -0.94 6.01 3.31
N ARG A 94 -0.02 6.79 3.89
CA ARG A 94 0.56 7.95 3.21
C ARG A 94 1.36 7.58 1.97
N LEU A 95 2.06 6.45 2.00
CA LEU A 95 2.81 5.93 0.86
C LEU A 95 1.87 5.47 -0.26
N GLU A 96 0.78 4.79 0.08
CA GLU A 96 -0.25 4.37 -0.88
C GLU A 96 -0.92 5.60 -1.54
N GLU A 97 -1.29 6.60 -0.75
CA GLU A 97 -1.83 7.86 -1.29
C GLU A 97 -0.82 8.57 -2.21
N ALA A 98 0.46 8.59 -1.84
CA ALA A 98 1.51 9.16 -2.68
C ALA A 98 1.66 8.38 -4.00
N GLY A 99 1.57 7.04 -3.96
CA GLY A 99 1.55 6.19 -5.14
C GLY A 99 0.34 6.44 -6.05
N LYS A 100 -0.86 6.56 -5.48
CA LYS A 100 -2.08 6.91 -6.22
C LYS A 100 -1.95 8.27 -6.91
N ARG A 101 -1.41 9.28 -6.22
CA ARG A 101 -1.16 10.63 -6.79
C ARG A 101 -0.16 10.58 -7.95
N LEU A 102 0.92 9.80 -7.82
CA LEU A 102 1.91 9.60 -8.89
C LEU A 102 1.29 8.93 -10.13
N ASN A 103 0.51 7.87 -9.93
CA ASN A 103 -0.17 7.18 -11.02
C ASN A 103 -1.14 8.14 -11.76
N GLN A 104 -1.91 8.94 -11.00
CA GLN A 104 -2.78 9.97 -11.57
C GLN A 104 -1.98 10.97 -12.43
N MET A 105 -0.88 11.53 -11.94
CA MET A 105 -0.02 12.44 -12.70
C MET A 105 0.54 11.82 -14.00
N LEU A 106 0.96 10.55 -13.94
CA LEU A 106 1.46 9.80 -15.10
C LEU A 106 0.35 9.58 -16.13
N THR A 107 -0.86 9.22 -15.70
CA THR A 107 -2.01 9.02 -16.60
C THR A 107 -2.56 10.32 -17.20
N THR A 108 -2.62 11.41 -16.43
CA THR A 108 -3.07 12.73 -16.94
C THR A 108 -2.09 13.37 -17.92
N SER A 109 -0.82 12.95 -17.92
CA SER A 109 0.18 13.43 -18.88
C SER A 109 0.04 12.77 -20.27
N ASN A 110 -0.79 11.74 -20.42
CA ASN A 110 -0.95 10.98 -21.67
C ASN A 110 -2.21 11.37 -22.48
N GLU A 111 -3.11 12.22 -21.97
CA GLU A 111 -4.34 12.66 -22.66
C GLU A 111 -4.32 14.16 -23.06
N GLY A 112 -3.18 14.66 -23.57
CA GLY A 112 -3.06 16.08 -23.91
C GLY A 112 -2.25 16.43 -25.15
N SER A 113 -1.88 15.46 -26.00
CA SER A 113 -1.11 15.70 -27.22
C SER A 113 -1.88 15.23 -28.46
N ASP A 114 -3.00 15.87 -28.75
CA ASP A 114 -3.49 16.04 -30.12
C ASP A 114 -3.85 17.53 -30.29
N SER A 115 -2.81 18.31 -30.55
CA SER A 115 -2.93 19.67 -31.04
C SER A 115 -2.94 19.67 -32.56
N SER A 116 -3.59 20.69 -33.14
CA SER A 116 -3.46 21.18 -34.51
C SER A 116 -4.56 20.79 -35.52
N SER A 117 -5.54 21.67 -35.67
CA SER A 117 -6.13 21.99 -36.97
C SER A 117 -6.49 23.48 -37.04
N GLY A 118 -5.52 24.31 -37.44
CA GLY A 118 -5.65 25.49 -38.31
C GLY A 118 -6.31 26.78 -37.77
N PRO A 119 -5.64 27.95 -37.82
CA PRO A 119 -6.31 29.23 -37.66
C PRO A 119 -7.13 29.53 -38.93
N SER A 120 -8.45 29.67 -38.79
CA SER A 120 -9.31 30.07 -39.90
C SER A 120 -9.18 31.58 -40.13
N SER A 121 -8.71 31.99 -41.31
CA SER A 121 -8.65 33.39 -41.74
C SER A 121 -10.07 33.95 -42.00
N PRO A 122 -10.33 35.25 -41.77
CA PRO A 122 -11.58 35.88 -42.16
C PRO A 122 -11.51 36.27 -43.65
N SER A 123 -12.40 35.69 -44.47
CA SER A 123 -12.59 36.12 -45.86
C SER A 123 -13.46 37.39 -45.88
N SER A 124 -12.80 38.54 -46.09
CA SER A 124 -13.46 39.79 -46.46
C SER A 124 -13.90 39.71 -47.92
N ASN A 125 -15.20 39.68 -48.17
CA ASN A 125 -15.77 39.96 -49.49
C ASN A 125 -16.41 41.34 -49.44
N SER A 126 -15.76 42.29 -50.11
CA SER A 126 -16.25 43.63 -50.40
C SER A 126 -17.33 43.57 -51.47
N ASP A 127 -18.54 43.99 -51.10
CA ASP A 127 -19.67 44.26 -51.99
C ASP A 127 -19.38 45.51 -52.83
N THR A 128 -19.45 45.39 -54.16
CA THR A 128 -19.34 46.51 -55.11
C THR A 128 -20.69 46.76 -55.76
N PRO A 129 -21.18 48.02 -55.85
CA PRO A 129 -22.52 48.33 -56.35
C PRO A 129 -22.55 48.46 -57.87
N VAL A 130 -23.72 48.17 -58.47
CA VAL A 130 -24.14 48.62 -59.81
C VAL A 130 -25.51 49.25 -59.69
#